data_AF-A0A7V3UQK3-F1
#
_entry.id   AF-A0A7V3UQK3-F1
#
_cell.length_a   1.000
_cell.length_b   1.000
_cell.length_c   1.000
_cell.angle_alpha   90.00
_cell.angle_beta   90.00
_cell.angle_gamma   90.00
#
_symmetry.space_group_name_H-M   'P 1'
#
loop_
_entity.id
_entity.type
_entity.pdbx_description
1 polymer ?
#
loop_
_entity_poly.entity_id
_entity_poly.type
_entity_poly.pdbx_seq_one_letter_code
_entity_poly.pdbx_strand_id
1 'polypeptide(L)'
;MAEILPFKGVRYNPDKVSDLTLVVSPPYDVISDEEQENYHNLHPNNVIRLIFGKDLPGDTEQENKYTRASRYFQEWLDQHILLQDEQPAIYV
;
A
#
# COMPACT_ATOMS: atom_id res chain seq x y z
N MET A 1 32.55 3.44 -4.31
CA MET A 1 31.60 2.70 -5.17
C MET A 1 30.39 2.37 -4.31
N ALA A 2 29.17 2.48 -4.83
CA ALA A 2 27.97 2.21 -4.02
C ALA A 2 27.83 0.70 -3.76
N GLU A 3 27.44 0.33 -2.54
CA GLU A 3 27.06 -1.03 -2.19
C GLU A 3 25.56 -1.20 -2.42
N ILE A 4 25.16 -2.24 -3.15
CA ILE A 4 23.75 -2.52 -3.48
C ILE A 4 23.39 -3.87 -2.85
N LEU A 5 22.45 -3.84 -1.91
CA LEU A 5 22.02 -5.03 -1.15
C LEU A 5 20.63 -5.50 -1.60
N PRO A 6 20.44 -6.80 -1.86
CA PRO A 6 19.12 -7.34 -2.19
C PRO A 6 18.22 -7.42 -0.96
N PHE A 7 16.91 -7.38 -1.19
CA PHE A 7 15.89 -7.53 -0.15
C PHE A 7 14.69 -8.32 -0.67
N LYS A 8 13.85 -8.81 0.24
CA LYS A 8 12.59 -9.46 -0.13
C LYS A 8 11.53 -8.39 -0.34
N GLY A 9 11.25 -8.07 -1.60
CA GLY A 9 10.22 -7.09 -1.94
C GLY A 9 8.82 -7.62 -1.66
N VAL A 10 7.89 -6.67 -1.53
CA VAL A 10 6.47 -6.94 -1.40
C VAL A 10 5.77 -6.37 -2.61
N ARG A 11 4.96 -7.18 -3.29
CA ARG A 11 4.29 -6.84 -4.54
C ARG A 11 2.86 -7.35 -4.56
N TYR A 12 2.01 -6.74 -5.38
CA TYR A 12 0.66 -7.27 -5.61
C TYR A 12 0.71 -8.66 -6.23
N ASN A 13 -0.19 -9.52 -5.77
CA ASN A 13 -0.39 -10.84 -6.32
C ASN A 13 -1.15 -10.76 -7.65
N PRO A 14 -0.53 -11.12 -8.79
CA PRO A 14 -1.19 -11.06 -10.09
C PRO A 14 -2.41 -11.99 -10.21
N ASP A 15 -2.50 -13.05 -9.39
CA ASP A 15 -3.64 -13.97 -9.38
C ASP A 15 -4.88 -13.36 -8.70
N LYS A 16 -4.69 -12.37 -7.82
CA LYS A 16 -5.78 -11.66 -7.11
C LYS A 16 -6.02 -10.25 -7.63
N VAL A 17 -4.99 -9.62 -8.16
CA VAL A 17 -5.02 -8.27 -8.71
C VAL A 17 -4.54 -8.36 -10.15
N SER A 18 -5.49 -8.58 -11.07
CA SER A 18 -5.21 -8.72 -12.50
C SER A 18 -4.93 -7.39 -13.19
N ASP A 19 -5.45 -6.28 -12.65
CA ASP A 19 -5.25 -4.93 -13.17
C ASP A 19 -4.62 -4.03 -12.09
N LEU A 20 -3.32 -3.76 -12.26
CA LEU A 20 -2.56 -2.91 -11.34
C LEU A 20 -3.05 -1.46 -11.36
N THR A 21 -3.66 -0.98 -12.45
CA THR A 21 -4.09 0.42 -12.56
C THR A 21 -5.18 0.80 -11.54
N LEU A 22 -5.90 -0.20 -11.02
CA LEU A 22 -6.92 -0.04 -10.00
C LEU A 22 -6.34 0.10 -8.58
N VAL A 23 -5.14 -0.41 -8.34
CA VAL A 23 -4.57 -0.56 -6.99
C VAL A 23 -3.34 0.32 -6.71
N VAL A 24 -2.89 1.08 -7.69
CA VAL A 24 -1.79 2.04 -7.52
C VAL A 24 -2.33 3.47 -7.42
N SER A 25 -1.50 4.35 -6.87
CA SER A 25 -1.72 5.80 -6.86
C SER A 25 -0.38 6.51 -7.04
N PRO A 26 -0.39 7.81 -7.41
CA PRO A 26 0.79 8.66 -7.30
C PRO A 26 1.35 8.71 -5.86
N PRO A 27 2.55 9.27 -5.67
CA PRO A 27 3.08 9.60 -4.34
C PRO A 27 2.15 10.51 -3.54
N TYR A 28 2.13 10.36 -2.21
CA TYR A 28 1.18 11.06 -1.33
C TYR A 28 1.34 12.58 -1.34
N ASP A 29 2.52 13.09 -1.65
CA ASP A 29 2.88 14.52 -1.65
C ASP A 29 2.35 15.28 -2.87
N VAL A 30 1.80 14.57 -3.87
CA VAL A 30 1.19 15.17 -5.07
C VAL A 30 -0.31 14.90 -5.18
N ILE A 31 -0.91 14.21 -4.21
CA ILE A 31 -2.33 13.86 -4.20
C ILE A 31 -3.13 14.89 -3.39
N SER A 32 -4.18 15.43 -3.99
CA SER A 32 -5.17 16.28 -3.31
C SER A 32 -6.18 15.47 -2.47
N ASP A 33 -6.90 16.12 -1.57
CA ASP A 33 -7.94 15.46 -0.75
C ASP A 33 -9.07 14.84 -1.60
N GLU A 34 -9.44 15.49 -2.72
CA GLU A 34 -10.43 14.94 -3.66
C GLU A 34 -9.90 13.69 -4.38
N GLU A 35 -8.63 13.70 -4.81
CA GLU A 35 -7.99 12.54 -5.41
C GLU A 35 -7.83 11.39 -4.41
N GLN A 36 -7.51 11.70 -3.14
CA GLN A 36 -7.47 10.70 -2.07
C GLN A 36 -8.82 9.98 -1.97
N GLU A 37 -9.93 10.71 -1.95
CA GLU A 37 -11.28 10.13 -1.94
C GLU A 37 -11.51 9.23 -3.17
N ASN A 38 -11.14 9.71 -4.35
CA ASN A 38 -11.31 8.96 -5.60
C ASN A 38 -10.53 7.64 -5.59
N TYR A 39 -9.25 7.64 -5.16
CA TYR A 39 -8.46 6.41 -5.05
C TYR A 39 -8.99 5.46 -3.97
N HIS A 40 -9.51 5.99 -2.86
CA HIS A 40 -10.15 5.19 -1.83
C HIS A 40 -11.39 4.45 -2.36
N ASN A 41 -12.15 5.08 -3.27
CA ASN A 41 -13.34 4.52 -3.90
C ASN A 41 -13.03 3.65 -5.13
N LEU A 42 -11.86 3.83 -5.75
CA LEU A 42 -11.46 3.11 -6.96
C LEU A 42 -11.31 1.59 -6.71
N HIS A 43 -10.63 1.21 -5.63
CA HIS A 43 -10.45 -0.20 -5.28
C HIS A 43 -10.22 -0.41 -3.77
N PRO A 44 -10.78 -1.48 -3.16
CA PRO A 44 -10.59 -1.78 -1.73
C PRO A 44 -9.11 -2.02 -1.35
N ASN A 45 -8.29 -2.49 -2.29
CA ASN A 45 -6.86 -2.72 -2.10
C ASN A 45 -5.96 -1.67 -2.78
N ASN A 46 -6.46 -0.46 -3.00
CA ASN A 46 -5.61 0.61 -3.53
C ASN A 46 -4.57 1.06 -2.49
N VAL A 47 -3.31 1.20 -2.92
CA VAL A 47 -2.14 1.55 -2.10
C VAL A 47 -2.29 2.87 -1.35
N ILE A 48 -3.21 3.75 -1.77
CA ILE A 48 -3.59 4.97 -1.06
C ILE A 48 -3.87 4.70 0.43
N ARG A 49 -4.46 3.54 0.76
CA ARG A 49 -4.77 3.15 2.14
C ARG A 49 -3.53 2.93 3.01
N LEU A 50 -2.38 2.69 2.38
CA LEU A 50 -1.08 2.50 3.03
C LEU A 50 -0.26 3.79 3.04
N ILE A 51 -0.24 4.53 1.93
CA ILE A 51 0.66 5.68 1.77
C ILE A 51 0.02 7.02 2.16
N PHE A 52 -1.30 7.13 2.07
CA PHE A 52 -2.05 8.36 2.36
C PHE A 52 -3.48 8.04 2.82
N GLY A 53 -3.60 7.35 3.95
CA GLY A 53 -4.91 7.03 4.53
C GLY A 53 -5.64 8.27 5.08
N LYS A 54 -6.96 8.17 5.21
CA LYS A 54 -7.82 9.25 5.73
C LYS A 54 -7.67 9.43 7.24
N ASP A 55 -7.60 10.69 7.65
CA ASP A 55 -7.89 11.10 9.02
C ASP A 55 -9.41 10.96 9.26
N LEU A 56 -9.78 10.38 10.39
CA LEU A 56 -11.19 10.12 10.73
C LEU A 56 -11.57 10.84 12.03
N PRO A 57 -12.85 11.25 12.17
CA PRO A 57 -13.35 11.73 13.45
C PRO A 57 -13.12 10.67 14.55
N GLY A 58 -12.45 11.07 15.62
CA GLY A 58 -12.11 10.17 16.73
C GLY A 58 -10.72 9.52 16.64
N ASP A 59 -9.91 9.88 15.64
CA ASP A 59 -8.51 9.48 15.61
C ASP A 59 -7.75 9.96 16.86
N THR A 60 -6.89 9.08 17.36
CA THR A 60 -6.04 9.29 18.53
C THR A 60 -4.58 8.96 18.17
N GLU A 61 -3.67 9.18 19.11
CA GLU A 61 -2.27 8.77 18.92
C GLU A 61 -2.13 7.25 18.75
N GLN A 62 -3.03 6.45 19.34
CA GLN A 62 -2.98 4.98 19.28
C GLN A 62 -3.83 4.39 18.15
N GLU A 63 -4.88 5.08 17.71
CA GLU A 63 -5.74 4.65 16.60
C GLU A 63 -5.89 5.78 15.59
N ASN A 64 -5.19 5.69 14.47
CA ASN A 64 -5.18 6.69 13.42
C ASN A 64 -4.90 6.06 12.04
N LYS A 65 -4.73 6.91 11.02
CA LYS A 65 -4.46 6.46 9.65
C LYS A 65 -3.24 5.55 9.53
N TYR A 66 -2.20 5.74 10.35
CA TYR A 66 -0.99 4.92 10.29
C TYR A 66 -1.20 3.54 10.90
N THR A 67 -1.92 3.42 12.02
CA THR A 67 -2.24 2.10 12.58
C THR A 67 -3.25 1.35 11.71
N ARG A 68 -4.17 2.06 11.05
CA ARG A 68 -5.00 1.49 9.99
C ARG A 68 -4.17 1.01 8.78
N ALA A 69 -3.18 1.78 8.33
CA ALA A 69 -2.29 1.38 7.25
C ALA A 69 -1.52 0.09 7.61
N SER A 70 -0.98 0.00 8.83
CA SER A 70 -0.31 -1.21 9.32
C SER A 70 -1.26 -2.43 9.31
N ARG A 71 -2.52 -2.24 9.75
CA ARG A 71 -3.54 -3.29 9.74
C ARG A 71 -3.86 -3.75 8.32
N TYR A 72 -4.09 -2.82 7.39
CA TYR A 72 -4.32 -3.15 5.98
C TYR A 72 -3.15 -3.90 5.36
N PHE A 73 -1.91 -3.46 5.62
CA PHE A 73 -0.73 -4.12 5.09
C PHE A 73 -0.63 -5.58 5.56
N GLN A 74 -0.85 -5.82 6.85
CA GLN A 74 -0.85 -7.18 7.40
C GLN A 74 -2.01 -8.02 6.83
N GLU A 75 -3.23 -7.48 6.80
CA GLU A 75 -4.39 -8.15 6.21
C GLU A 75 -4.15 -8.53 4.75
N TRP A 76 -3.52 -7.66 3.96
CA TRP A 76 -3.25 -7.93 2.55
C TRP A 76 -2.16 -8.99 2.35
N LEU A 77 -1.18 -9.08 3.25
CA LEU A 77 -0.21 -10.18 3.27
C LEU A 77 -0.90 -11.50 3.63
N ASP A 78 -1.68 -11.52 4.72
CA ASP A 78 -2.39 -12.72 5.19
C ASP A 78 -3.38 -13.23 4.11
N GLN A 79 -4.07 -12.31 3.45
CA GLN A 79 -4.98 -12.62 2.35
C GLN A 79 -4.27 -12.83 1.01
N HIS A 80 -2.94 -12.81 0.95
CA HIS A 80 -2.16 -13.00 -0.29
C HIS A 80 -2.56 -12.03 -1.41
N ILE A 81 -3.04 -10.84 -1.06
CA ILE A 81 -3.25 -9.71 -1.98
C ILE A 81 -1.91 -9.07 -2.27
N LEU A 82 -1.07 -8.95 -1.24
CA LEU A 82 0.35 -8.72 -1.34
C LEU A 82 1.10 -10.02 -1.10
N LEU A 83 2.19 -10.22 -1.83
CA LEU A 83 3.13 -11.32 -1.66
C LEU A 83 4.50 -10.76 -1.34
N GLN A 84 5.19 -11.36 -0.38
CA GLN A 84 6.61 -11.14 -0.18
C GLN A 84 7.41 -12.17 -0.97
N ASP A 85 8.43 -11.74 -1.69
CA ASP A 85 9.27 -12.66 -2.45
C ASP A 85 10.05 -13.61 -1.52
N GLU A 86 10.15 -14.88 -1.92
CA GLU A 86 10.78 -15.92 -1.08
C GLU A 86 12.28 -15.68 -0.87
N GLN A 87 12.94 -15.13 -1.89
CA GLN A 87 14.38 -14.87 -1.92
C GLN A 87 14.66 -13.37 -2.11
N PRO A 88 15.74 -12.83 -1.51
CA PRO A 88 16.16 -11.46 -1.77
C PRO A 88 16.50 -11.22 -3.24
N ALA A 89 16.08 -10.08 -3.78
CA ALA A 89 16.35 -9.67 -5.16
C ALA A 89 16.77 -8.19 -5.25
N ILE A 90 17.35 -7.83 -6.41
CA ILE A 90 17.55 -6.44 -6.82
C ILE A 90 16.36 -6.04 -7.69
N TYR A 91 15.71 -4.93 -7.38
CA TYR A 91 14.59 -4.36 -8.15
C TYR A 91 15.12 -3.17 -8.96
N VAL A 92 14.86 -3.16 -10.27
CA VAL A 92 15.35 -2.16 -11.24
C VAL A 92 14.22 -1.67 -12.10
#